data_AF-A0A5E4PWW6-F1
#
_entry.id   AF-A0A5E4PWW6-F1
#
_cell.length_a   1.000
_cell.length_b   1.000
_cell.length_c   1.000
_cell.angle_alpha   90.00
_cell.angle_beta   90.00
_cell.angle_gamma   90.00
#
_symmetry.space_group_name_H-M   'P 1'
#
loop_
_entity.id
_entity.type
_entity.pdbx_description
1 polymer ?
#
loop_
_entity_poly.entity_id
_entity_poly.type
_entity_poly.pdbx_seq_one_letter_code
_entity_poly.pdbx_strand_id
1 'polypeptide(L)'
;MMIVFIWIFAIVVTVPWVFFFDLVVVFDESPHVHLCIDVWPNPISEVLYFVIGNLIFCYILPMVLITMCYILIWIKVWRRSIPTDTQDAQMERMQQKSKVKVVKMLIAVVILFVLSWFPLYLIFARIKLGGPIQKWEEEMLPIVTPLAQWLGSSNSCINPILYAFFNKKYRKGFVAIIKSRKCCGRLRYYETIALQSSSTSTRKSWHYNNHASSTRRSPPVDKNAVSFIFNHTGV
;
A
#
# COMPACT_ATOMS: atom_id res chain seq x y z
N MET A 1 -9.32 -10.50 11.67
CA MET A 1 -8.52 -11.67 12.06
C MET A 1 -7.20 -11.74 11.30
N MET A 2 -7.18 -11.81 9.97
CA MET A 2 -5.92 -11.85 9.17
C MET A 2 -4.90 -10.76 9.53
N ILE A 3 -5.34 -9.51 9.69
CA ILE A 3 -4.44 -8.39 10.05
C ILE A 3 -3.77 -8.62 11.41
N VAL A 4 -4.51 -9.12 12.40
CA VAL A 4 -3.97 -9.40 13.74
C VAL A 4 -2.90 -10.49 13.67
N PHE A 5 -3.13 -11.55 12.90
CA PHE A 5 -2.14 -12.59 12.68
C PHE A 5 -0.85 -12.05 12.03
N ILE A 6 -0.98 -11.16 11.05
CA ILE A 6 0.18 -10.55 10.39
C ILE A 6 1.00 -9.72 11.39
N TRP A 7 0.34 -8.93 12.24
CA TRP A 7 1.02 -8.15 13.27
C TRP A 7 1.71 -9.02 14.32
N ILE A 8 1.02 -10.04 14.83
CA ILE A 8 1.61 -10.98 15.80
C ILE A 8 2.82 -11.67 15.18
N PHE A 9 2.69 -12.18 13.96
CA PHE A 9 3.80 -12.82 13.24
C PHE A 9 4.97 -11.86 13.03
N ALA A 10 4.71 -10.62 12.60
CA ALA A 10 5.74 -9.61 12.40
C ALA A 10 6.49 -9.29 13.71
N ILE A 11 5.77 -9.15 14.83
CA ILE A 11 6.39 -8.93 16.15
C ILE A 11 7.25 -10.13 16.53
N VAL A 12 6.72 -11.35 16.40
CA VAL A 12 7.48 -12.56 16.75
C VAL A 12 8.77 -12.66 15.96
N VAL A 13 8.75 -12.35 14.66
CA VAL A 13 9.95 -12.40 13.81
C VAL A 13 10.94 -11.29 14.16
N THR A 14 10.49 -10.09 14.54
CA THR A 14 11.39 -8.96 14.82
C THR A 14 11.83 -8.83 16.27
N VAL A 15 11.18 -9.52 17.22
CA VAL A 15 11.52 -9.51 18.65
C VAL A 15 13.01 -9.73 18.93
N PRO A 16 13.71 -10.68 18.27
CA PRO A 16 15.14 -10.88 18.53
C PRO A 16 15.98 -9.62 18.28
N TRP A 17 15.61 -8.79 17.31
CA TRP A 17 16.31 -7.53 17.06
C TRP A 17 16.27 -6.57 18.25
N VAL A 18 15.22 -6.60 19.08
CA VAL A 18 15.15 -5.74 20.27
C VAL A 18 16.21 -6.10 21.30
N PHE A 19 16.62 -7.37 21.36
CA PHE A 19 17.56 -7.87 22.37
C PHE A 19 19.00 -7.96 21.88
N PHE A 20 19.21 -8.19 20.58
CA PHE A 20 20.53 -8.43 20.03
C PHE A 20 21.13 -7.24 19.28
N PHE A 21 20.35 -6.21 18.93
CA PHE A 21 20.96 -4.99 18.37
C PHE A 21 21.69 -4.21 19.46
N ASP A 22 22.96 -3.94 19.20
CA ASP A 22 23.81 -3.11 20.05
C ASP A 22 24.66 -2.15 19.19
N LEU A 23 25.14 -1.10 19.83
CA LEU A 23 25.97 -0.08 19.21
C LEU A 23 27.44 -0.41 19.49
N VAL A 24 28.11 -1.03 18.51
CA VAL A 24 29.49 -1.52 18.67
C VAL A 24 30.47 -0.83 17.72
N VAL A 25 31.74 -0.83 18.10
CA VAL A 25 32.85 -0.43 17.24
C VAL A 25 33.29 -1.65 16.44
N VAL A 26 33.10 -1.61 15.12
CA VAL A 26 33.41 -2.74 14.22
C VAL A 26 34.81 -2.63 13.62
N PHE A 27 35.35 -1.42 13.53
CA PHE A 27 36.65 -1.15 12.88
C PHE A 27 37.66 -0.65 13.93
N ASP A 28 38.66 -1.47 14.23
CA ASP A 28 39.71 -1.14 15.21
C ASP A 28 40.50 0.13 14.82
N GLU A 29 40.67 0.37 13.52
CA GLU A 29 41.37 1.53 12.96
C GLU A 29 40.55 2.84 13.07
N SER A 30 39.24 2.76 13.38
CA SER A 30 38.33 3.91 13.40
C SER A 30 37.39 3.85 14.62
N PRO A 31 37.92 4.06 15.84
CA PRO A 31 37.16 3.87 17.09
C PRO A 31 36.01 4.86 17.31
N HIS A 32 35.92 5.90 16.48
CA HIS A 32 34.87 6.92 16.55
C HIS A 32 33.61 6.51 15.76
N VAL A 33 33.70 5.46 14.93
CA VAL A 33 32.60 5.00 14.08
C VAL A 33 31.88 3.86 14.80
N HIS A 34 30.72 4.18 15.34
CA HIS A 34 29.83 3.21 15.96
C HIS A 34 28.78 2.75 14.96
N LEU A 35 28.62 1.43 14.82
CA LEU A 35 27.57 0.83 13.99
C LEU A 35 26.55 0.11 14.87
N CYS A 36 25.27 0.31 14.57
CA CYS A 36 24.17 -0.40 15.20
C CYS A 36 23.94 -1.70 14.42
N ILE A 37 24.42 -2.81 14.96
CA ILE A 37 24.36 -4.14 14.34
C ILE A 37 23.84 -5.17 15.33
N ASP A 38 23.33 -6.29 14.81
CA ASP A 38 22.89 -7.38 15.65
C ASP A 38 24.08 -8.24 16.12
N VAL A 39 24.35 -8.22 17.43
CA VAL A 39 25.42 -8.97 18.09
C VAL A 39 24.81 -10.21 18.76
N TRP A 40 25.05 -11.37 18.14
CA TRP A 40 24.52 -12.64 18.65
C TRP A 40 25.58 -13.40 19.46
N PRO A 41 25.18 -14.08 20.54
CA PRO A 41 26.12 -14.88 21.35
C PRO A 41 26.61 -16.13 20.61
N ASN A 42 25.88 -16.61 19.61
CA ASN A 42 26.24 -17.79 18.84
C ASN A 42 26.13 -17.50 17.32
N PRO A 43 27.21 -17.69 16.53
CA PRO A 43 27.21 -17.39 15.10
C PRO A 43 26.25 -18.27 14.30
N ILE A 44 25.98 -19.50 14.76
CA ILE A 44 25.02 -20.40 14.09
C ILE A 44 23.61 -19.84 14.22
N SER A 45 23.25 -19.35 15.41
CA SER A 45 21.94 -18.76 15.67
C SER A 45 21.72 -17.47 14.88
N GLU A 46 22.76 -16.64 14.76
CA GLU A 46 22.76 -15.43 13.92
C GLU A 46 22.44 -15.76 12.46
N VAL A 47 23.19 -16.68 11.87
CA VAL A 47 23.04 -17.10 10.48
C VAL A 47 21.66 -17.72 10.25
N LEU A 48 21.24 -18.61 11.14
CA LEU A 48 19.94 -19.29 11.03
C LEU A 48 18.78 -18.28 11.08
N TYR A 49 18.83 -17.33 12.01
CA TYR A 49 17.82 -16.29 12.15
C TYR A 49 17.80 -15.34 10.95
N PHE A 50 18.97 -14.95 10.43
CA PHE A 50 19.04 -14.15 9.21
C PHE A 50 18.46 -14.89 8.00
N VAL A 51 18.89 -16.13 7.75
CA VAL A 51 18.48 -16.90 6.58
C VAL A 51 17.01 -17.29 6.65
N ILE A 52 16.58 -17.89 7.77
CA ILE A 52 15.21 -18.40 7.89
C ILE A 52 14.24 -17.26 8.20
N GLY A 53 14.48 -16.52 9.29
CA GLY A 53 13.57 -15.49 9.78
C GLY A 53 13.47 -14.30 8.83
N ASN A 54 14.60 -13.72 8.44
CA ASN A 54 14.60 -12.50 7.65
C ASN A 54 14.55 -12.77 6.14
N LEU A 55 15.51 -13.52 5.60
CA LEU A 55 15.63 -13.71 4.16
C LEU A 55 14.47 -14.55 3.62
N ILE A 56 14.17 -15.71 4.20
CA ILE A 56 13.09 -16.58 3.69
C ILE A 56 11.72 -16.01 4.05
N PHE A 57 11.40 -15.84 5.33
CA PHE A 57 10.04 -15.47 5.74
C PHE A 57 9.68 -14.01 5.45
N CYS A 58 10.60 -13.06 5.62
CA CYS A 58 10.29 -11.64 5.44
C CYS A 58 10.58 -11.10 4.03
N TYR A 59 11.35 -11.82 3.20
CA TYR A 59 11.73 -11.34 1.86
C TYR A 59 11.33 -12.28 0.73
N ILE A 60 11.88 -13.51 0.68
CA ILE A 60 11.67 -14.43 -0.45
C ILE A 60 10.25 -14.98 -0.51
N LEU A 61 9.68 -15.43 0.60
CA LEU A 61 8.32 -15.99 0.63
C LEU A 61 7.26 -14.96 0.20
N PRO A 62 7.21 -13.73 0.76
CA PRO A 62 6.33 -12.68 0.26
C PRO A 62 6.51 -12.45 -1.24
N MET A 63 7.76 -12.46 -1.71
CA MET A 63 8.10 -12.25 -3.10
C MET A 63 7.59 -13.30 -4.06
N VAL A 64 7.73 -14.57 -3.71
CA VAL A 64 7.19 -15.67 -4.50
C VAL A 64 5.66 -15.60 -4.52
N LEU A 65 5.03 -15.40 -3.36
CA LEU A 65 3.57 -15.35 -3.23
C LEU A 65 2.96 -14.23 -4.08
N ILE A 66 3.48 -13.00 -3.98
CA ILE A 66 2.96 -11.88 -4.76
C ILE A 66 3.22 -12.06 -6.26
N THR A 67 4.41 -12.54 -6.65
CA THR A 67 4.72 -12.82 -8.05
C THR A 67 3.76 -13.86 -8.63
N MET A 68 3.51 -14.96 -7.91
CA MET A 68 2.54 -15.97 -8.30
C MET A 68 1.13 -15.40 -8.43
N CYS A 69 0.66 -14.64 -7.44
CA CYS A 69 -0.64 -13.97 -7.51
C CYS A 69 -0.77 -13.10 -8.77
N TYR A 70 0.27 -12.35 -9.13
CA TYR A 70 0.23 -11.49 -10.31
C TYR A 70 0.30 -12.25 -11.63
N ILE A 71 1.07 -13.32 -11.72
CA ILE A 71 1.07 -14.22 -12.88
C ILE A 71 -0.33 -14.79 -13.10
N LEU A 72 -0.99 -15.24 -12.03
CA LEU A 72 -2.37 -15.75 -12.09
C LEU A 72 -3.35 -14.66 -12.55
N ILE A 73 -3.21 -13.43 -12.05
CA ILE A 73 -4.05 -12.30 -12.49
C ILE A 73 -3.81 -12.02 -13.98
N TRP A 74 -2.56 -11.99 -14.43
CA TRP A 74 -2.20 -11.77 -15.83
C TRP A 74 -2.82 -12.82 -16.74
N ILE A 75 -2.66 -14.10 -16.40
CA ILE A 75 -3.26 -15.23 -17.13
C ILE A 75 -4.79 -15.09 -17.15
N LYS A 76 -5.42 -14.77 -16.01
CA LYS A 76 -6.88 -14.61 -15.92
C LYS A 76 -7.39 -13.48 -16.79
N VAL A 77 -6.63 -12.38 -16.89
CA VAL A 77 -6.96 -11.22 -17.72
C VAL A 77 -6.80 -11.56 -19.21
N TRP A 78 -5.73 -12.25 -19.58
CA TRP A 78 -5.49 -12.67 -20.96
C TRP A 78 -6.47 -13.73 -21.47
N ARG A 79 -6.90 -14.65 -20.62
CA ARG A 79 -7.84 -15.72 -21.00
C ARG A 79 -9.31 -15.26 -21.01
N ARG A 80 -9.63 -14.04 -20.56
CA ARG A 80 -10.99 -13.50 -20.63
C ARG A 80 -11.26 -12.91 -22.01
N SER A 81 -11.96 -13.66 -22.87
CA SER A 81 -12.68 -13.09 -24.01
C SER A 81 -13.93 -12.39 -23.48
N ILE A 82 -14.08 -11.10 -23.76
CA ILE A 82 -15.29 -10.35 -23.38
C ILE A 82 -16.13 -10.25 -24.65
N PRO A 83 -17.43 -10.58 -24.67
CA PRO A 83 -18.31 -10.34 -25.82
C PRO A 83 -18.40 -8.85 -26.13
N THR A 84 -18.51 -8.47 -27.41
CA THR A 84 -18.33 -7.07 -27.86
C THR A 84 -19.63 -6.25 -27.90
N ASP A 85 -20.81 -6.86 -27.86
CA ASP A 85 -22.04 -6.20 -28.34
C ASP A 85 -23.03 -5.65 -27.31
N THR A 86 -22.72 -5.63 -26.01
CA THR A 86 -23.64 -5.03 -25.00
C THR A 86 -23.01 -3.83 -24.28
N GLN A 87 -23.82 -2.80 -23.98
CA GLN A 87 -23.38 -1.65 -23.14
C GLN A 87 -22.86 -2.13 -21.77
N ASP A 88 -23.46 -3.18 -21.21
CA ASP A 88 -23.03 -3.79 -19.96
C ASP A 88 -21.63 -4.41 -20.09
N ALA A 89 -21.34 -5.11 -21.20
CA ALA A 89 -20.01 -5.66 -21.48
C ALA A 89 -18.94 -4.56 -21.67
N GLN A 90 -19.32 -3.40 -22.23
CA GLN A 90 -18.41 -2.25 -22.31
C GLN A 90 -18.08 -1.66 -20.94
N MET A 91 -19.08 -1.52 -20.06
CA MET A 91 -18.89 -1.05 -18.67
C MET A 91 -18.00 -2.01 -17.87
N GLU A 92 -18.24 -3.32 -17.98
CA GLU A 92 -17.41 -4.34 -17.33
C GLU A 92 -15.95 -4.31 -17.83
N ARG A 93 -15.72 -4.14 -19.14
CA ARG A 93 -14.39 -3.94 -19.73
C ARG A 93 -13.67 -2.75 -19.10
N MET A 94 -14.35 -1.61 -18.97
CA MET A 94 -13.75 -0.40 -18.40
C MET A 94 -13.39 -0.59 -16.91
N GLN A 95 -14.27 -1.22 -16.12
CA GLN A 95 -13.99 -1.54 -14.72
C GLN A 95 -12.82 -2.52 -14.59
N GLN A 96 -12.76 -3.56 -15.41
CA GLN A 96 -11.67 -4.53 -15.43
C GLN A 96 -10.34 -3.86 -15.81
N LYS A 97 -10.31 -3.02 -16.84
CA LYS A 97 -9.10 -2.26 -17.22
C LYS A 97 -8.60 -1.38 -16.07
N SER A 98 -9.51 -0.72 -15.33
CA SER A 98 -9.14 0.07 -14.16
C SER A 98 -8.55 -0.80 -13.03
N LYS A 99 -9.14 -1.97 -12.75
CA LYS A 99 -8.63 -2.92 -11.74
C LYS A 99 -7.24 -3.43 -12.12
N VAL A 100 -7.05 -3.84 -13.38
CA VAL A 100 -5.75 -4.30 -13.90
C VAL A 100 -4.70 -3.19 -13.83
N LYS A 101 -5.05 -1.94 -14.12
CA LYS A 101 -4.12 -0.81 -13.99
C LYS A 101 -3.63 -0.65 -12.54
N VAL A 102 -4.51 -0.78 -11.56
CA VAL A 102 -4.15 -0.75 -10.13
C VAL A 102 -3.23 -1.93 -9.79
N VAL A 103 -3.56 -3.15 -10.23
CA VAL A 103 -2.72 -4.34 -10.05
C VAL A 103 -1.33 -4.13 -10.66
N LYS A 104 -1.22 -3.67 -11.92
CA LYS A 104 0.07 -3.40 -12.58
C LYS A 104 0.92 -2.37 -11.84
N MET A 105 0.27 -1.38 -11.25
CA MET A 105 0.95 -0.45 -10.38
C MET A 105 1.43 -1.13 -9.10
N LEU A 106 0.59 -1.90 -8.39
CA LEU A 106 1.01 -2.64 -7.19
C LEU A 106 2.21 -3.54 -7.47
N ILE A 107 2.31 -4.13 -8.67
CA ILE A 107 3.51 -4.85 -9.13
C ILE A 107 4.74 -3.94 -9.14
N ALA A 108 4.63 -2.75 -9.74
CA ALA A 108 5.76 -1.81 -9.78
C ALA A 108 6.24 -1.42 -8.38
N VAL A 109 5.31 -1.27 -7.42
CA VAL A 109 5.64 -1.02 -6.00
C VAL A 109 6.44 -2.16 -5.42
N VAL A 110 5.98 -3.38 -5.63
CA VAL A 110 6.62 -4.58 -5.13
C VAL A 110 8.03 -4.71 -5.72
N ILE A 111 8.18 -4.52 -7.03
CA ILE A 111 9.50 -4.56 -7.68
C ILE A 111 10.42 -3.49 -7.07
N LEU A 112 9.91 -2.28 -6.86
CA LEU A 112 10.68 -1.21 -6.25
C LEU A 112 11.08 -1.55 -4.80
N PHE A 113 10.17 -2.10 -4.01
CA PHE A 113 10.45 -2.60 -2.67
C PHE A 113 11.60 -3.62 -2.70
N VAL A 114 11.53 -4.61 -3.58
CA VAL A 114 12.55 -5.65 -3.73
C VAL A 114 13.90 -5.07 -4.06
N LEU A 115 13.96 -4.27 -5.12
CA LEU A 115 15.20 -3.66 -5.56
C LEU A 115 15.77 -2.69 -4.52
N SER A 116 14.92 -2.05 -3.71
CA SER A 116 15.35 -1.15 -2.65
C SER A 116 15.95 -1.87 -1.44
N TRP A 117 15.42 -3.06 -1.10
CA TRP A 117 15.88 -3.86 0.04
C TRP A 117 17.01 -4.83 -0.33
N PHE A 118 17.08 -5.23 -1.60
CA PHE A 118 18.05 -6.20 -2.09
C PHE A 118 19.52 -5.86 -1.75
N PRO A 119 20.01 -4.60 -1.91
CA PRO A 119 21.38 -4.25 -1.55
C PRO A 119 21.69 -4.51 -0.08
N LEU A 120 20.72 -4.22 0.81
CA LEU A 120 20.88 -4.44 2.24
C LEU A 120 20.95 -5.93 2.58
N TYR A 121 20.06 -6.74 1.99
CA TYR A 121 20.09 -8.20 2.16
C TYR A 121 21.38 -8.82 1.62
N LEU A 122 21.93 -8.29 0.52
CA LEU A 122 23.23 -8.74 0.00
C LEU A 122 24.38 -8.40 0.97
N ILE A 123 24.40 -7.19 1.51
CA ILE A 123 25.41 -6.77 2.50
C ILE A 123 25.34 -7.68 3.74
N PHE A 124 24.14 -7.90 4.28
CA PHE A 124 23.96 -8.78 5.44
C PHE A 124 24.32 -10.24 5.13
N ALA A 125 24.01 -10.75 3.94
CA ALA A 125 24.44 -12.08 3.53
C ALA A 125 25.98 -12.16 3.45
N ARG A 126 26.66 -11.13 2.92
CA ARG A 126 28.12 -11.08 2.86
C ARG A 126 28.77 -11.05 4.24
N ILE A 127 28.23 -10.25 5.16
CA ILE A 127 28.75 -10.11 6.54
C ILE A 127 28.55 -11.43 7.30
N LYS A 128 27.37 -12.06 7.21
CA LYS A 128 27.02 -13.23 8.03
C LYS A 128 27.53 -14.56 7.46
N LEU A 129 27.70 -14.67 6.13
CA LEU A 129 28.05 -15.94 5.48
C LEU A 129 29.44 -15.97 4.86
N GLY A 130 30.02 -14.81 4.53
CA GLY A 130 31.20 -14.75 3.66
C GLY A 130 32.56 -14.87 4.37
N GLY A 131 32.59 -15.21 5.66
CA GLY A 131 33.84 -15.32 6.43
C GLY A 131 34.50 -13.95 6.69
N PRO A 132 35.82 -13.92 6.96
CA PRO A 132 36.52 -12.70 7.36
C PRO A 132 36.33 -11.55 6.36
N ILE A 133 36.17 -10.34 6.92
CA ILE A 133 36.05 -9.11 6.15
C ILE A 133 37.43 -8.72 5.63
N GLN A 134 37.51 -8.32 4.36
CA GLN A 134 38.74 -7.86 3.74
C GLN A 134 38.95 -6.36 4.01
N LYS A 135 40.19 -5.88 3.99
CA LYS A 135 40.51 -4.46 4.30
C LYS A 135 39.71 -3.44 3.49
N TRP A 136 39.46 -3.70 2.20
CA TRP A 136 38.67 -2.80 1.35
C TRP A 136 37.17 -2.81 1.71
N GLU A 137 36.67 -3.89 2.30
CA GLU A 137 35.30 -3.96 2.81
C GLU A 137 35.16 -3.17 4.11
N GLU A 138 36.20 -3.12 4.95
CA GLU A 138 36.21 -2.29 6.17
C GLU A 138 36.04 -0.79 5.86
N GLU A 139 36.64 -0.30 4.77
CA GLU A 139 36.47 1.08 4.33
C GLU A 139 35.08 1.34 3.71
N MET A 140 34.53 0.36 3.00
CA MET A 140 33.31 0.54 2.21
C MET A 140 32.02 0.27 3.00
N LEU A 141 31.99 -0.76 3.84
CA LEU A 141 30.81 -1.18 4.62
C LEU A 141 30.17 -0.05 5.45
N PRO A 142 30.91 0.81 6.17
CA PRO A 142 30.29 1.90 6.94
C PRO A 142 29.63 2.96 6.06
N ILE A 143 29.99 3.07 4.78
CA ILE A 143 29.37 4.00 3.83
C ILE A 143 28.17 3.34 3.14
N VAL A 144 28.34 2.12 2.62
CA VAL A 144 27.29 1.46 1.82
C VAL A 144 26.14 0.92 2.66
N THR A 145 26.39 0.52 3.92
CA THR A 145 25.36 -0.07 4.79
C THR A 145 24.26 0.94 5.13
N PRO A 146 24.56 2.15 5.63
CA PRO A 146 23.52 3.17 5.88
C PRO A 146 22.79 3.60 4.61
N LEU A 147 23.49 3.71 3.47
CA LEU A 147 22.87 4.03 2.19
C LEU A 147 21.86 2.95 1.76
N ALA A 148 22.22 1.67 1.90
CA ALA A 148 21.31 0.56 1.62
C ALA A 148 20.11 0.53 2.58
N GLN A 149 20.33 0.86 3.87
CA GLN A 149 19.25 1.00 4.85
C GLN A 149 18.28 2.14 4.49
N TRP A 150 18.80 3.29 4.06
CA TRP A 150 17.99 4.42 3.60
C TRP A 150 17.19 4.06 2.35
N LEU A 151 17.82 3.37 1.40
CA LEU A 151 17.16 2.90 0.20
C LEU A 151 15.99 1.98 0.52
N GLY A 152 16.19 0.96 1.37
CA GLY A 152 15.11 0.07 1.79
C GLY A 152 13.99 0.81 2.53
N SER A 153 14.36 1.74 3.41
CA SER A 153 13.40 2.54 4.19
C SER A 153 12.54 3.48 3.33
N SER A 154 13.05 3.92 2.17
CA SER A 154 12.33 4.80 1.24
C SER A 154 10.99 4.22 0.76
N ASN A 155 10.80 2.90 0.79
CA ASN A 155 9.56 2.22 0.45
C ASN A 155 8.33 2.79 1.20
N SER A 156 8.52 3.19 2.46
CA SER A 156 7.45 3.79 3.27
C SER A 156 6.93 5.10 2.68
N CYS A 157 7.80 5.93 2.10
CA CYS A 157 7.48 7.21 1.47
C CYS A 157 6.79 7.05 0.11
N ILE A 158 6.97 5.90 -0.55
CA ILE A 158 6.41 5.62 -1.86
C ILE A 158 4.90 5.29 -1.74
N ASN A 159 4.48 4.68 -0.62
CA ASN A 159 3.09 4.26 -0.40
C ASN A 159 2.05 5.40 -0.56
N PRO A 160 2.20 6.60 0.04
CA PRO A 160 1.27 7.72 -0.18
C PRO A 160 1.21 8.21 -1.64
N ILE A 161 2.38 8.28 -2.30
CA ILE A 161 2.50 8.71 -3.71
C ILE A 161 1.69 7.76 -4.59
N LEU A 162 1.86 6.47 -4.37
CA LEU A 162 1.13 5.40 -5.04
C LEU A 162 -0.39 5.54 -4.88
N TYR A 163 -0.88 5.70 -3.65
CA TYR A 163 -2.32 5.87 -3.44
C TYR A 163 -2.86 7.15 -4.11
N ALA A 164 -2.07 8.23 -4.13
CA ALA A 164 -2.44 9.49 -4.77
C ALA A 164 -2.55 9.39 -6.29
N PHE A 165 -1.67 8.63 -6.96
CA PHE A 165 -1.71 8.49 -8.42
C PHE A 165 -2.80 7.52 -8.93
N PHE A 166 -3.07 6.45 -8.19
CA PHE A 166 -3.81 5.31 -8.74
C PHE A 166 -5.18 5.07 -8.13
N ASN A 167 -5.43 5.53 -6.90
CA ASN A 167 -6.75 5.43 -6.31
C ASN A 167 -7.50 6.76 -6.51
N LYS A 168 -8.40 6.79 -7.51
CA LYS A 168 -9.20 7.98 -7.84
C LYS A 168 -9.95 8.57 -6.65
N LYS A 169 -10.37 7.73 -5.68
CA LYS A 169 -11.03 8.20 -4.45
C LYS A 169 -10.02 8.90 -3.53
N TYR A 170 -8.87 8.27 -3.28
CA TYR A 170 -7.79 8.87 -2.49
C TYR A 170 -7.26 10.16 -3.12
N ARG A 171 -7.08 10.20 -4.44
CA ARG A 171 -6.66 11.42 -5.15
C ARG A 171 -7.60 12.59 -4.93
N LYS A 172 -8.93 12.35 -4.96
CA LYS A 172 -9.93 13.39 -4.68
C LYS A 172 -9.82 13.89 -3.24
N GLY A 173 -9.59 12.99 -2.27
CA GLY A 173 -9.34 13.37 -0.87
C GLY A 173 -8.04 14.15 -0.70
N PHE A 174 -6.95 13.70 -1.31
CA PHE A 174 -5.63 14.33 -1.25
C PHE A 174 -5.63 15.74 -1.84
N VAL A 175 -6.29 15.92 -3.00
CA VAL A 175 -6.49 17.24 -3.61
C VAL A 175 -7.38 18.12 -2.75
N ALA A 176 -8.41 17.57 -2.10
CA ALA A 176 -9.24 18.34 -1.18
C ALA A 176 -8.45 18.83 0.04
N ILE A 177 -7.55 18.01 0.60
CA ILE A 177 -6.65 18.39 1.70
C ILE A 177 -5.69 19.49 1.26
N ILE A 178 -4.99 19.32 0.13
CA ILE A 178 -4.01 20.30 -0.40
C ILE A 178 -4.69 21.63 -0.76
N LYS A 179 -5.90 21.59 -1.33
CA LYS A 179 -6.67 22.80 -1.66
C LYS A 179 -7.36 23.41 -0.45
N SER A 180 -7.49 22.69 0.66
CA SER A 180 -8.04 23.26 1.89
C SER A 180 -7.00 24.20 2.48
N ARG A 181 -7.22 25.51 2.33
CA ARG A 181 -6.39 26.55 2.96
C ARG A 181 -6.66 26.70 4.47
N LYS A 182 -7.37 25.76 5.09
CA LYS A 182 -7.71 25.79 6.53
C LYS A 182 -7.44 24.43 7.15
N CYS A 183 -6.44 24.34 8.03
CA CYS A 183 -6.07 23.12 8.76
C CYS A 183 -7.22 22.49 9.56
N CYS A 184 -8.27 23.25 9.89
CA CYS A 184 -9.35 22.83 10.79
C CYS A 184 -10.75 22.88 10.16
N GLY A 185 -10.87 22.98 8.84
CA GLY A 185 -12.16 22.95 8.16
C GLY A 185 -12.67 21.53 7.95
N ARG A 186 -13.97 21.28 8.18
CA ARG A 186 -14.62 20.00 7.85
C ARG A 186 -14.37 19.68 6.37
N LEU A 187 -13.51 18.71 6.09
CA LEU A 187 -13.25 18.24 4.72
C LEU A 187 -14.58 17.82 4.11
N ARG A 188 -15.06 18.59 3.13
CA ARG A 188 -16.32 18.40 2.41
C ARG A 188 -16.20 17.23 1.42
N TYR A 189 -15.68 16.10 1.88
CA TYR A 189 -15.42 14.88 1.10
C TYR A 189 -16.64 13.96 1.05
N TYR A 190 -17.51 14.02 2.07
CA TYR A 190 -18.66 13.11 2.21
C TYR A 190 -19.84 13.44 1.30
N GLU A 191 -20.05 14.72 0.94
CA GLU A 191 -21.23 15.16 0.18
C GLU A 191 -21.22 14.60 -1.26
N THR A 192 -20.04 14.50 -1.91
CA THR A 192 -19.93 14.02 -3.30
C THR A 192 -19.98 12.50 -3.42
N ILE A 193 -19.57 11.74 -2.38
CA ILE A 193 -19.65 10.28 -2.39
C ILE A 193 -21.08 9.82 -2.05
N ALA A 194 -21.74 10.49 -1.09
CA ALA A 194 -23.15 10.21 -0.78
C ALA A 194 -24.03 10.36 -2.03
N LEU A 195 -23.80 11.41 -2.84
CA LEU A 195 -24.51 11.63 -4.10
C LEU A 195 -24.25 10.54 -5.16
N GLN A 196 -23.08 9.90 -5.18
CA GLN A 196 -22.78 8.77 -6.08
C GLN A 196 -23.31 7.42 -5.58
N SER A 197 -23.47 7.23 -4.27
CA SER A 197 -24.15 6.04 -3.71
C SER A 197 -25.68 6.13 -3.82
N SER A 198 -26.25 7.34 -3.76
CA SER A 198 -27.70 7.55 -3.87
C SER A 198 -28.24 7.42 -5.31
N SER A 199 -27.40 7.47 -6.34
CA SER A 199 -27.84 7.29 -7.73
C SER A 199 -28.01 5.84 -8.18
N THR A 200 -27.83 4.86 -7.27
CA THR A 200 -28.02 3.43 -7.58
C THR A 200 -29.33 2.84 -7.03
N SER A 201 -30.28 3.66 -6.55
CA SER A 201 -31.58 3.17 -6.08
C SER A 201 -32.75 4.03 -6.55
N THR A 202 -32.96 4.07 -7.87
CA THR A 202 -34.28 4.22 -8.50
C THR A 202 -34.18 3.87 -9.98
N ARG A 203 -34.02 2.58 -10.29
CA ARG A 203 -34.39 2.04 -11.61
C ARG A 203 -35.64 1.18 -11.42
N LYS A 204 -36.77 1.83 -11.07
CA LYS A 204 -38.08 1.20 -11.21
C LYS A 204 -38.48 1.26 -12.69
N SER A 205 -38.87 0.10 -13.20
CA SER A 205 -39.30 -0.21 -14.55
C SER A 205 -40.24 0.84 -15.15
N TRP A 206 -39.95 1.28 -16.37
CA TRP A 206 -40.92 1.92 -17.26
C TRP A 206 -41.30 0.91 -18.35
N HIS A 207 -42.27 0.07 -18.02
CA HIS A 207 -43.10 -0.64 -18.98
C HIS A 207 -44.54 -0.46 -18.49
N TYR A 208 -45.24 0.54 -19.02
CA TYR A 208 -46.69 0.48 -19.21
C TYR A 208 -47.12 1.55 -20.22
N ASN A 209 -48.01 1.13 -21.11
CA ASN A 209 -48.49 1.84 -22.29
C ASN A 209 -49.54 2.92 -21.98
N ASN A 210 -49.68 3.81 -22.98
CA ASN A 210 -50.90 4.45 -23.49
C ASN A 210 -51.47 5.74 -22.85
N HIS A 211 -51.63 6.72 -23.75
CA HIS A 211 -52.78 7.61 -23.96
C HIS A 211 -53.47 8.21 -22.73
N ALA A 212 -53.22 9.49 -22.47
CA ALA A 212 -54.27 10.50 -22.24
C ALA A 212 -53.68 11.91 -22.30
N SER A 213 -54.27 12.74 -23.14
CA SER A 213 -54.16 14.20 -23.17
C SER A 213 -54.58 14.83 -21.84
N SER A 214 -53.82 15.79 -21.29
CA SER A 214 -54.34 17.03 -20.68
C SER A 214 -53.22 17.92 -20.13
N THR A 215 -53.54 19.20 -20.04
CA THR A 215 -52.76 20.42 -19.88
C THR A 215 -52.16 20.72 -18.50
N ARG A 216 -51.10 21.56 -18.54
CA ARG A 216 -50.79 22.73 -17.67
C ARG A 216 -50.10 22.58 -16.30
N ARG A 217 -49.15 23.52 -16.14
CA ARG A 217 -48.69 24.28 -14.96
C ARG A 217 -47.50 23.73 -14.15
N SER A 218 -46.38 24.43 -14.30
CA SER A 218 -45.25 24.49 -13.39
C SER A 218 -45.58 25.33 -12.14
N PRO A 219 -45.17 24.92 -10.92
CA PRO A 219 -45.12 25.78 -9.75
C PRO A 219 -43.66 26.18 -9.37
N PRO A 220 -43.50 27.18 -8.48
CA PRO A 220 -42.29 28.00 -8.40
C PRO A 220 -41.23 27.44 -7.45
N VAL A 221 -40.00 27.92 -7.68
CA VAL A 221 -38.81 27.69 -6.85
C VAL A 221 -38.94 28.49 -5.56
N ASP A 222 -39.08 27.81 -4.43
CA ASP A 222 -38.97 28.44 -3.11
C ASP A 222 -37.56 28.20 -2.54
N LYS A 223 -36.86 29.32 -2.32
CA LYS A 223 -35.55 29.38 -1.68
C LYS A 223 -35.84 29.63 -0.21
N ASN A 224 -35.78 28.60 0.64
CA ASN A 224 -35.39 28.65 2.06
C ASN A 224 -35.80 27.35 2.78
N ALA A 225 -34.84 26.45 3.00
CA ALA A 225 -34.97 25.39 3.98
C ALA A 225 -33.58 25.04 4.54
N VAL A 226 -33.08 25.92 5.40
CA VAL A 226 -31.98 25.62 6.33
C VAL A 226 -32.56 25.70 7.74
N SER A 227 -32.12 24.76 8.57
CA SER A 227 -32.49 24.52 9.96
C SER A 227 -33.81 23.77 10.13
N PHE A 228 -33.73 22.53 10.58
CA PHE A 228 -34.14 22.10 11.92
C PHE A 228 -33.60 20.68 12.12
N ILE A 229 -33.59 20.20 13.37
CA ILE A 229 -33.06 18.93 13.87
C ILE A 229 -31.63 19.04 14.42
N PHE A 230 -31.52 19.72 15.56
CA PHE A 230 -30.80 19.17 16.71
C PHE A 230 -31.73 19.20 17.92
N ASN A 231 -31.62 18.16 18.74
CA ASN A 231 -32.35 17.83 19.99
C ASN A 231 -33.69 17.12 19.83
N HIS A 232 -33.64 15.79 19.99
CA HIS A 232 -34.16 15.10 21.18
C HIS A 232 -33.96 13.59 21.01
N THR A 233 -33.23 12.96 21.93
CA THR A 233 -33.66 11.72 22.62
C THR A 233 -32.81 11.57 23.86
N GLY A 234 -33.44 11.83 25.01
CA GLY A 234 -33.07 11.20 26.27
C GLY A 234 -33.87 9.90 26.43
N VAL A 235 -33.26 8.94 27.12
CA VAL A 235 -33.86 8.17 28.22
C VAL A 235 -32.79 8.11 29.31
#